data_AF-A0A8H3AUM7-F1
#
_entry.id   AF-A0A8H3AUM7-F1
#
_cell.length_a   1.000
_cell.length_b   1.000
_cell.length_c   1.000
_cell.angle_alpha   90.00
_cell.angle_beta   90.00
_cell.angle_gamma   90.00
#
_symmetry.space_group_name_H-M   'P 1'
#
loop_
_entity.id
_entity.type
_entity.pdbx_description
1 polymer ?
#
loop_
_entity_poly.entity_id
_entity_poly.type
_entity_poly.pdbx_seq_one_letter_code
_entity_poly.pdbx_strand_id
1 'polypeptide(L)'
;MSAFAQARPEVLTSLQLGRAQTLYKDWVNQVLSARTDNAIIAITSVHPAAAYISVLANAKLYQSIWDTFYDLNLDGPLAPNQFVFTSMFVAFAKRTTAPDNITTPNSATSSTPGGTASGENVEATPDASDVRIKNAQDARLLWRQVLRSLERQPFPVDSHLVVAALRALQHGGKPELDLGLSIIDEYLGLRGPDAPAPSKLTKPLELNVRLLGSALTICNAAKRPELARHFLDILTTPGHPQRSIVSTGAMNILIEAYASLGDTSQIIQTIDWMIREGALPGGLDVIPGSSSWCIALRACLAAQDWDATKTLTKRLASTTNSKRAIDAETIYLVLKITYVLKPTNERLYERHLRQALDAVYYVVNAWPKESNAIQQAYSKLNPGRVERRFVFQNALGDLVKKILNEFDGLRSIPGFNDLTYRLDQLRTSIPDEIAARYKQDL
;
A
#
# COMPACT_ATOMS: atom_id res chain seq x y z
N MET A 1 4.94 -5.90 -23.66
CA MET A 1 4.53 -4.50 -23.90
C MET A 1 4.42 -3.74 -22.57
N SER A 2 5.53 -3.23 -22.04
CA SER A 2 5.59 -2.49 -20.76
C SER A 2 5.79 -0.98 -20.99
N ALA A 3 5.12 -0.42 -22.01
CA ALA A 3 5.28 0.97 -22.43
C ALA A 3 4.25 1.94 -21.81
N PHE A 4 3.52 1.52 -20.77
CA PHE A 4 2.78 2.46 -19.91
C PHE A 4 3.75 3.03 -18.87
N ALA A 5 4.70 3.83 -19.34
CA ALA A 5 5.53 4.65 -18.48
C ALA A 5 4.62 5.53 -17.63
N GLN A 6 4.74 5.40 -16.31
CA GLN A 6 4.08 6.24 -15.33
C GLN A 6 4.69 7.65 -15.36
N ALA A 7 4.54 8.36 -16.48
CA ALA A 7 4.51 9.80 -16.40
C ALA A 7 3.38 10.10 -15.41
N ARG A 8 3.70 10.71 -14.26
CA ARG A 8 2.72 11.42 -13.46
C ARG A 8 2.62 12.79 -14.13
N PRO A 9 1.79 13.00 -15.18
CA PRO A 9 1.59 14.35 -15.64
C PRO A 9 1.07 15.15 -14.45
N GLU A 10 1.75 16.25 -14.19
CA GLU A 10 1.17 17.40 -13.51
C GLU A 10 -0.21 17.67 -14.13
N VAL A 11 -1.15 18.13 -13.30
CA VAL A 11 -2.58 18.36 -13.61
C VAL A 11 -2.78 18.70 -15.10
N LEU A 12 -3.47 17.82 -15.83
CA LEU A 12 -3.74 18.04 -17.25
C LEU A 12 -4.47 19.38 -17.43
N THR A 13 -4.00 20.20 -18.37
CA THR A 13 -4.67 21.46 -18.68
C THR A 13 -6.02 21.19 -19.34
N SER A 14 -6.98 22.12 -19.21
CA SER A 14 -8.29 22.03 -19.88
C SER A 14 -8.15 21.82 -21.40
N LEU A 15 -7.14 22.45 -22.01
CA LEU A 15 -6.80 22.27 -23.42
C LEU A 15 -6.34 20.85 -23.75
N GLN A 16 -5.47 20.25 -22.92
CA GLN A 16 -5.02 18.87 -23.10
C GLN A 16 -6.17 17.87 -22.96
N LEU A 17 -7.06 18.11 -21.98
CA LEU A 17 -8.24 17.28 -21.79
C LEU A 17 -9.21 17.37 -22.98
N GLY A 18 -9.45 18.59 -23.49
CA GLY A 18 -10.27 18.80 -24.69
C GLY A 18 -9.71 18.08 -25.90
N ARG A 19 -8.39 18.14 -26.12
CA ARG A 19 -7.72 17.39 -27.20
C ARG A 19 -7.86 15.88 -27.03
N ALA A 20 -7.71 15.36 -25.81
CA ALA A 20 -7.89 13.94 -25.53
C ALA A 20 -9.32 13.47 -25.83
N GLN A 21 -10.33 14.27 -25.49
CA GLN A 21 -11.72 13.99 -25.81
C GLN A 21 -11.99 13.99 -27.32
N THR A 22 -11.45 14.97 -28.07
CA THR A 22 -11.57 15.00 -29.53
C THR A 22 -10.96 13.76 -30.16
N LEU A 23 -9.72 13.39 -29.77
CA LEU A 23 -9.05 12.19 -30.27
C LEU A 23 -9.85 10.91 -29.99
N TYR A 24 -10.46 10.79 -28.81
CA TYR A 24 -11.32 9.65 -28.49
C TYR A 24 -12.56 9.61 -29.40
N LYS A 25 -13.25 10.74 -29.60
CA LYS A 25 -14.43 10.81 -30.47
C LYS A 25 -14.09 10.51 -31.93
N ASP A 26 -12.98 11.04 -32.42
CA ASP A 26 -12.50 10.79 -33.78
C ASP A 26 -12.20 9.30 -33.99
N TRP A 27 -11.57 8.65 -33.00
CA TRP A 27 -11.35 7.20 -33.01
C TRP A 27 -12.66 6.40 -33.03
N VAL A 28 -13.64 6.75 -32.18
CA VAL A 28 -14.96 6.08 -32.19
C VAL A 28 -15.61 6.20 -33.58
N ASN A 29 -15.63 7.41 -34.16
CA ASN A 29 -16.16 7.64 -35.51
C ASN A 29 -15.41 6.83 -36.57
N GLN A 30 -14.08 6.72 -36.45
CA GLN A 30 -13.25 5.95 -37.36
C GLN A 30 -13.61 4.46 -37.30
N VAL A 31 -13.78 3.88 -36.11
CA VAL A 31 -14.19 2.47 -35.94
C VAL A 31 -15.59 2.23 -36.51
N LEU A 32 -16.54 3.14 -36.26
CA LEU A 32 -17.91 3.03 -36.79
C LEU A 32 -17.96 3.16 -38.33
N SER A 33 -17.02 3.91 -38.92
CA SER A 33 -16.92 4.06 -40.38
C SER A 33 -16.18 2.92 -41.10
N ALA A 34 -15.48 2.05 -40.35
CA ALA A 34 -14.68 0.98 -40.92
C ALA A 34 -15.59 -0.10 -41.53
N ARG A 35 -15.39 -0.40 -42.82
CA ARG A 35 -16.23 -1.33 -43.59
C ARG A 35 -15.76 -2.78 -43.57
N THR A 36 -14.55 -3.04 -43.10
CA THR A 36 -13.93 -4.38 -43.14
C THR A 36 -13.45 -4.79 -41.76
N ASP A 37 -13.58 -6.07 -41.45
CA ASP A 37 -13.11 -6.63 -40.17
C ASP A 37 -11.61 -6.40 -39.96
N ASN A 38 -10.82 -6.47 -41.03
CA ASN A 38 -9.37 -6.18 -40.96
C ASN A 38 -9.08 -4.72 -40.57
N ALA A 39 -9.85 -3.76 -41.09
CA ALA A 39 -9.71 -2.36 -40.71
C ALA A 39 -10.11 -2.16 -39.24
N ILE A 40 -11.21 -2.79 -38.82
CA ILE A 40 -11.67 -2.78 -37.42
C ILE A 40 -10.57 -3.32 -36.51
N ILE A 41 -10.06 -4.52 -36.78
CA ILE A 41 -9.00 -5.17 -35.98
C ILE A 41 -7.75 -4.29 -35.92
N ALA A 42 -7.34 -3.69 -37.03
CA ALA A 42 -6.19 -2.79 -37.06
C ALA A 42 -6.40 -1.57 -36.16
N ILE A 43 -7.57 -0.94 -36.22
CA ILE A 43 -7.91 0.24 -35.42
C ILE A 43 -8.09 -0.10 -33.94
N THR A 44 -8.62 -1.29 -33.62
CA THR A 44 -8.87 -1.75 -32.24
C THR A 44 -7.72 -2.55 -31.63
N SER A 45 -6.61 -2.71 -32.36
CA SER A 45 -5.39 -3.36 -31.86
C SER A 45 -4.77 -2.57 -30.69
N VAL A 46 -4.95 -1.25 -30.71
CA VAL A 46 -4.74 -0.37 -29.57
C VAL A 46 -6.09 -0.19 -28.88
N HIS A 47 -6.10 0.03 -27.56
CA HIS A 47 -7.32 0.28 -26.80
C HIS A 47 -7.47 1.77 -26.39
N PRO A 48 -7.76 2.71 -27.32
CA PRO A 48 -7.97 4.12 -26.99
C PRO A 48 -9.00 4.39 -25.90
N ALA A 49 -10.07 3.60 -25.81
CA ALA A 49 -11.04 3.72 -24.71
C ALA A 49 -10.38 3.52 -23.34
N ALA A 50 -9.56 2.48 -23.17
CA ALA A 50 -8.84 2.20 -21.92
C ALA A 50 -7.81 3.30 -21.59
N ALA A 51 -7.15 3.87 -22.60
CA ALA A 51 -6.24 4.99 -22.45
C ALA A 51 -6.97 6.28 -22.07
N TYR A 52 -8.10 6.58 -22.70
CA TYR A 52 -8.93 7.75 -22.42
C TYR A 52 -9.53 7.68 -21.00
N ILE A 53 -10.02 6.52 -20.56
CA ILE A 53 -10.45 6.30 -19.17
C ILE A 53 -9.30 6.59 -18.19
N SER A 54 -8.07 6.19 -18.53
CA SER A 54 -6.90 6.49 -17.69
C SER A 54 -6.60 7.99 -17.61
N VAL A 55 -6.77 8.72 -18.73
CA VAL A 55 -6.67 10.18 -18.78
C VAL A 55 -7.71 10.83 -17.87
N LEU A 56 -8.97 10.41 -17.98
CA LEU A 56 -10.07 10.90 -17.13
C LEU A 56 -9.82 10.60 -15.64
N ALA A 57 -9.30 9.41 -15.32
CA ALA A 57 -8.96 9.02 -13.96
C ALA A 57 -7.85 9.90 -13.36
N ASN A 58 -6.81 10.21 -14.15
CA ASN A 58 -5.73 11.11 -13.71
C ASN A 58 -6.23 12.56 -13.56
N ALA A 59 -7.21 12.97 -14.37
CA ALA A 59 -7.90 14.25 -14.24
C ALA A 59 -8.99 14.27 -13.14
N LYS A 60 -9.16 13.16 -12.39
CA LYS A 60 -10.20 12.98 -11.34
C LYS A 60 -11.65 13.14 -11.84
N LEU A 61 -11.89 12.97 -13.13
CA LEU A 61 -13.23 13.07 -13.74
C LEU A 61 -13.94 11.72 -13.71
N TYR A 62 -14.22 11.22 -12.50
CA TYR A 62 -14.74 9.87 -12.29
C TYR A 62 -16.16 9.66 -12.85
N GLN A 63 -16.98 10.72 -12.92
CA GLN A 63 -18.29 10.62 -13.56
C GLN A 63 -18.15 10.37 -15.06
N SER A 64 -17.29 11.13 -15.74
CA SER A 64 -17.03 10.98 -17.17
C SER A 64 -16.43 9.62 -17.54
N ILE A 65 -15.77 8.93 -16.60
CA ILE A 65 -15.32 7.54 -16.80
C ILE A 65 -16.53 6.62 -16.99
N TRP A 66 -17.56 6.76 -16.15
CA TRP A 66 -18.79 5.98 -16.26
C TRP A 66 -19.56 6.35 -17.53
N ASP A 67 -19.69 7.64 -17.84
CA ASP A 67 -20.36 8.11 -19.06
C ASP A 67 -19.67 7.49 -20.30
N THR A 68 -18.34 7.60 -20.37
CA THR A 68 -17.55 6.98 -21.45
C THR A 68 -17.73 5.47 -21.52
N PHE A 69 -17.80 4.78 -20.38
CA PHE A 69 -18.00 3.33 -20.34
C PHE A 69 -19.39 2.91 -20.82
N TYR A 70 -20.44 3.64 -20.43
CA TYR A 70 -21.81 3.37 -20.87
C TYR A 70 -22.08 3.78 -22.32
N ASP A 71 -21.30 4.71 -22.86
CA ASP A 71 -21.32 5.07 -24.28
C ASP A 71 -20.67 3.99 -25.18
N LEU A 72 -19.93 3.04 -24.62
CA LEU A 72 -19.40 1.91 -25.38
C LEU A 72 -20.53 0.95 -25.76
N ASN A 73 -20.54 0.52 -27.03
CA ASN A 73 -21.46 -0.53 -27.48
C ASN A 73 -21.26 -1.78 -26.62
N LEU A 74 -22.34 -2.44 -26.21
CA LEU A 74 -22.23 -3.65 -25.39
C LEU A 74 -21.74 -4.87 -26.18
N ASP A 75 -21.85 -4.80 -27.50
CA ASP A 75 -21.48 -5.87 -28.44
C ASP A 75 -20.55 -5.31 -29.54
N GLY A 76 -19.74 -6.21 -30.11
CA GLY A 76 -18.89 -5.91 -31.26
C GLY A 76 -17.48 -5.42 -30.88
N PRO A 77 -16.76 -4.77 -31.80
CA PRO A 77 -15.34 -4.46 -31.62
C PRO A 77 -15.08 -3.32 -30.62
N LEU A 78 -16.10 -2.52 -30.32
CA LEU A 78 -16.06 -1.46 -29.30
C LEU A 78 -16.53 -1.95 -27.92
N ALA A 79 -16.92 -3.22 -27.79
CA ALA A 79 -17.37 -3.77 -26.53
C ALA A 79 -16.29 -3.66 -25.44
N PRO A 80 -16.67 -3.35 -24.19
CA PRO A 80 -15.74 -3.37 -23.09
C PRO A 80 -15.03 -4.72 -22.98
N ASN A 81 -13.69 -4.67 -23.02
CA ASN A 81 -12.82 -5.83 -22.89
C ASN A 81 -11.95 -5.73 -21.63
N GLN A 82 -11.05 -6.69 -21.40
CA GLN A 82 -10.19 -6.72 -20.21
C GLN A 82 -9.41 -5.43 -19.97
N PHE A 83 -9.01 -4.69 -21.01
CA PHE A 83 -8.24 -3.45 -20.88
C PHE A 83 -9.10 -2.29 -20.39
N VAL A 84 -10.32 -2.16 -20.92
CA VAL A 84 -11.29 -1.16 -20.46
C VAL A 84 -11.64 -1.41 -18.99
N PHE A 85 -11.99 -2.65 -18.65
CA PHE A 85 -12.29 -3.02 -17.26
C PHE A 85 -11.09 -2.80 -16.33
N THR A 86 -9.88 -3.18 -16.74
CA THR A 86 -8.65 -2.95 -15.95
C THR A 86 -8.44 -1.46 -15.69
N SER A 87 -8.58 -0.60 -16.71
CA SER A 87 -8.44 0.85 -16.55
C SER A 87 -9.46 1.43 -15.58
N MET A 88 -10.71 0.96 -15.60
CA MET A 88 -11.74 1.40 -14.66
C MET A 88 -11.44 0.95 -13.22
N PHE A 89 -11.07 -0.31 -13.00
CA PHE A 89 -10.67 -0.76 -11.65
C PHE A 89 -9.47 0.01 -11.12
N VAL A 90 -8.47 0.29 -11.96
CA VAL A 90 -7.33 1.13 -11.59
C VAL A 90 -7.79 2.56 -11.23
N ALA A 91 -8.76 3.11 -11.95
CA ALA A 91 -9.31 4.43 -11.63
C ALA A 91 -9.97 4.45 -10.24
N PHE A 92 -10.77 3.43 -9.91
CA PHE A 92 -11.41 3.31 -8.59
C PHE A 92 -10.40 3.08 -7.48
N ALA A 93 -9.40 2.22 -7.68
CA ALA A 93 -8.35 1.99 -6.70
C ALA A 93 -7.51 3.25 -6.41
N LYS A 94 -7.38 4.17 -7.38
CA LYS A 94 -6.64 5.43 -7.23
C LYS A 94 -7.46 6.59 -6.66
N ARG A 95 -8.79 6.48 -6.61
CA ARG A 95 -9.66 7.58 -6.21
C ARG A 95 -9.57 7.83 -4.71
N THR A 96 -8.92 8.93 -4.34
CA THR A 96 -8.76 9.35 -2.94
C THR A 96 -9.70 10.47 -2.52
N THR A 97 -10.27 11.22 -3.47
CA THR A 97 -11.18 12.34 -3.21
C THR A 97 -12.59 12.00 -3.69
N ALA A 98 -13.59 12.47 -2.95
CA ALA A 98 -14.97 12.49 -3.41
C ALA A 98 -15.03 13.25 -4.75
N PRO A 99 -16.00 12.93 -5.63
CA PRO A 99 -16.21 13.81 -6.77
C PRO A 99 -16.61 15.16 -6.16
N ASP A 100 -15.75 16.17 -6.28
CA ASP A 100 -16.19 17.52 -6.04
C ASP A 100 -17.42 17.68 -6.92
N ASN A 101 -18.57 17.98 -6.32
CA ASN A 101 -19.68 18.52 -7.08
C ASN A 101 -19.10 19.79 -7.69
N ILE A 102 -18.58 19.69 -8.92
CA ILE A 102 -18.13 20.82 -9.71
C ILE A 102 -19.40 21.60 -9.94
N THR A 103 -19.69 22.50 -9.00
CA THR A 103 -20.73 23.51 -9.12
C THR A 103 -20.47 24.18 -10.45
N THR A 104 -21.34 23.86 -11.41
CA THR A 104 -21.23 24.34 -12.77
C THR A 104 -21.24 25.88 -12.66
N PRO A 105 -20.24 26.62 -13.18
CA PRO A 105 -20.15 28.08 -12.95
C PRO A 105 -21.26 28.92 -13.62
N ASN A 106 -22.36 28.29 -14.09
CA ASN A 106 -23.33 28.90 -15.00
C ASN A 106 -24.75 28.96 -14.44
N SER A 107 -24.93 29.34 -13.18
CA SER A 107 -26.20 29.88 -12.68
C SER A 107 -26.00 31.31 -12.21
N ALA A 108 -25.73 32.18 -13.17
CA ALA A 108 -25.92 33.62 -13.00
C ALA A 108 -27.42 33.92 -12.88
N THR A 109 -27.75 34.91 -12.05
CA THR A 109 -29.03 35.62 -11.94
C THR A 109 -30.23 34.91 -11.29
N SER A 110 -30.29 34.99 -9.96
CA SER A 110 -31.49 35.54 -9.31
C SER A 110 -31.11 36.30 -8.04
N SER A 111 -31.13 37.61 -8.15
CA SER A 111 -30.95 38.58 -7.09
C SER A 111 -32.15 38.52 -6.13
N THR A 112 -31.95 37.96 -4.94
CA THR A 112 -32.86 38.21 -3.81
C THR A 112 -32.07 38.94 -2.72
N PRO A 113 -32.34 40.23 -2.47
CA PRO A 113 -31.75 40.96 -1.37
C PRO A 113 -32.66 40.87 -0.14
N GLY A 114 -32.15 40.30 0.95
CA GLY A 114 -32.67 40.55 2.29
C GLY A 114 -32.76 39.32 3.18
N GLY A 115 -31.98 39.31 4.27
CA GLY A 115 -32.32 38.52 5.46
C GLY A 115 -31.18 37.78 6.14
N THR A 116 -30.37 38.52 6.91
CA THR A 116 -29.85 38.17 8.26
C THR A 116 -29.42 36.73 8.61
N ALA A 117 -28.11 36.63 8.85
CA ALA A 117 -27.45 36.13 10.07
C ALA A 117 -27.31 34.62 10.36
N SER A 118 -26.04 34.22 10.32
CA SER A 118 -25.32 33.35 11.28
C SER A 118 -25.84 31.92 11.50
N GLY A 119 -25.45 31.04 10.58
CA GLY A 119 -25.33 29.60 10.81
C GLY A 119 -24.16 29.10 9.97
N GLU A 120 -22.96 29.12 10.55
CA GLU A 120 -21.73 28.62 9.92
C GLU A 120 -21.80 27.08 9.86
N ASN A 121 -22.57 26.56 8.89
CA ASN A 121 -22.60 25.14 8.57
C ASN A 121 -21.27 24.80 7.88
N VAL A 122 -20.27 24.41 8.67
CA VAL A 122 -19.05 23.77 8.16
C VAL A 122 -19.49 22.46 7.52
N GLU A 123 -19.65 22.49 6.20
CA GLU A 123 -19.95 21.31 5.39
C GLU A 123 -18.78 20.34 5.55
N ALA A 124 -18.99 19.28 6.34
CA ALA A 124 -17.95 18.32 6.67
C ALA A 124 -17.45 17.68 5.37
N THR A 125 -16.16 17.88 5.08
CA THR A 125 -15.51 17.21 3.96
C THR A 125 -15.71 15.71 4.13
N PRO A 126 -16.19 14.98 3.09
CA PRO A 126 -16.43 13.55 3.20
C PRO A 126 -15.15 12.84 3.64
N ASP A 127 -15.27 11.94 4.63
CA ASP A 127 -14.14 11.18 5.15
C ASP A 127 -13.52 10.38 4.01
N ALA A 128 -12.18 10.35 3.92
CA ALA A 128 -11.46 9.55 2.94
C ALA A 128 -11.84 8.06 3.02
N SER A 129 -12.31 7.60 4.18
CA SER A 129 -12.92 6.28 4.37
C SER A 129 -14.15 6.06 3.47
N ASP A 130 -15.08 7.02 3.42
CA ASP A 130 -16.34 6.91 2.67
C ASP A 130 -16.09 6.79 1.17
N VAL A 131 -15.10 7.54 0.66
CA VAL A 131 -14.70 7.47 -0.75
C VAL A 131 -14.21 6.08 -1.11
N ARG A 132 -13.37 5.47 -0.25
CA ARG A 132 -12.83 4.12 -0.49
C ARG A 132 -13.92 3.05 -0.46
N ILE A 133 -14.89 3.17 0.45
CA ILE A 133 -16.03 2.26 0.53
C ILE A 133 -16.86 2.36 -0.76
N LYS A 134 -17.15 3.58 -1.24
CA LYS A 134 -17.86 3.79 -2.50
C LYS A 134 -17.11 3.20 -3.69
N ASN A 135 -15.78 3.38 -3.76
CA ASN A 135 -14.96 2.79 -4.82
C ASN A 135 -15.05 1.27 -4.87
N ALA A 136 -15.09 0.61 -3.70
CA ALA A 136 -15.23 -0.83 -3.63
C ALA A 136 -16.64 -1.31 -4.06
N GLN A 137 -17.68 -0.54 -3.74
CA GLN A 137 -19.04 -0.81 -4.23
C GLN A 137 -19.13 -0.68 -5.76
N ASP A 138 -18.55 0.40 -6.32
CA ASP A 138 -18.43 0.62 -7.77
C ASP A 138 -17.65 -0.52 -8.43
N ALA A 139 -16.55 -0.97 -7.81
CA ALA A 139 -15.77 -2.11 -8.27
C ALA A 139 -16.56 -3.43 -8.27
N ARG A 140 -17.35 -3.69 -7.22
CA ARG A 140 -18.24 -4.86 -7.18
C ARG A 140 -19.30 -4.81 -8.29
N LEU A 141 -19.88 -3.65 -8.57
CA LEU A 141 -20.79 -3.47 -9.69
C LEU A 141 -20.08 -3.76 -11.02
N LEU A 142 -18.90 -3.18 -11.22
CA LEU A 142 -18.10 -3.37 -12.42
C LEU A 142 -17.72 -4.84 -12.63
N TRP A 143 -17.38 -5.57 -11.58
CA TRP A 143 -17.08 -7.01 -11.69
C TRP A 143 -18.27 -7.82 -12.19
N ARG A 144 -19.50 -7.48 -11.78
CA ARG A 144 -20.70 -8.12 -12.35
C ARG A 144 -20.86 -7.82 -13.84
N GLN A 145 -20.48 -6.62 -14.27
CA GLN A 145 -20.46 -6.25 -15.69
C GLN A 145 -19.38 -7.02 -16.45
N VAL A 146 -18.19 -7.26 -15.86
CA VAL A 146 -17.16 -8.15 -16.42
C VAL A 146 -17.74 -9.53 -16.70
N LEU A 147 -18.43 -10.14 -15.72
CA LEU A 147 -19.01 -11.47 -15.89
C LEU A 147 -20.06 -11.52 -17.01
N ARG A 148 -20.95 -10.52 -17.08
CA ARG A 148 -21.93 -10.40 -18.18
C ARG A 148 -21.27 -10.21 -19.54
N SER A 149 -20.20 -9.41 -19.60
CA SER A 149 -19.45 -9.21 -20.83
C SER A 149 -18.71 -10.47 -21.25
N LEU A 150 -18.16 -11.26 -20.32
CA LEU A 150 -17.55 -12.56 -20.61
C LEU A 150 -18.56 -13.57 -21.17
N GLU A 151 -19.82 -13.54 -20.70
CA GLU A 151 -20.91 -14.36 -21.24
C GLU A 151 -21.28 -13.98 -22.68
N ARG A 152 -21.25 -12.67 -23.00
CA ARG A 152 -21.61 -12.16 -24.34
C ARG A 152 -20.46 -12.29 -25.34
N GLN A 153 -19.27 -11.89 -24.93
CA GLN A 153 -18.07 -11.83 -25.74
C GLN A 153 -16.85 -12.22 -24.89
N PRO A 154 -16.45 -13.50 -24.94
CA PRO A 154 -15.32 -13.99 -24.16
C PRO A 154 -14.03 -13.21 -24.46
N PHE A 155 -13.35 -12.77 -23.40
CA PHE A 155 -12.01 -12.21 -23.45
C PHE A 155 -11.15 -12.83 -22.34
N PRO A 156 -9.81 -12.87 -22.48
CA PRO A 156 -8.97 -13.45 -21.46
C PRO A 156 -9.01 -12.63 -20.16
N VAL A 157 -9.41 -13.27 -19.06
CA VAL A 157 -9.24 -12.72 -17.72
C VAL A 157 -7.76 -12.86 -17.37
N ASP A 158 -7.02 -11.76 -17.45
CA ASP A 158 -5.58 -11.76 -17.18
C ASP A 158 -5.23 -11.33 -15.74
N SER A 159 -3.95 -11.45 -15.40
CA SER A 159 -3.45 -11.07 -14.07
C SER A 159 -3.61 -9.57 -13.76
N HIS A 160 -3.65 -8.70 -14.77
CA HIS A 160 -3.78 -7.26 -14.56
C HIS A 160 -5.20 -6.88 -14.18
N LEU A 161 -6.19 -7.48 -14.84
CA LEU A 161 -7.61 -7.31 -14.52
C LEU A 161 -7.89 -7.77 -13.09
N VAL A 162 -7.44 -8.97 -12.72
CA VAL A 162 -7.66 -9.52 -11.37
C VAL A 162 -6.95 -8.67 -10.30
N VAL A 163 -5.68 -8.30 -10.50
CA VAL A 163 -4.97 -7.40 -9.55
C VAL A 163 -5.71 -6.08 -9.37
N ALA A 164 -6.18 -5.47 -10.47
CA ALA A 164 -6.88 -4.19 -10.41
C ALA A 164 -8.21 -4.33 -9.64
N ALA A 165 -8.97 -5.39 -9.91
CA ALA A 165 -10.23 -5.68 -9.23
C ALA A 165 -10.03 -5.89 -7.72
N LEU A 166 -9.09 -6.77 -7.33
CA LEU A 166 -8.79 -7.03 -5.91
C LEU A 166 -8.38 -5.75 -5.17
N ARG A 167 -7.52 -4.93 -5.78
CA ARG A 167 -7.11 -3.64 -5.18
C ARG A 167 -8.26 -2.66 -5.00
N ALA A 168 -9.22 -2.63 -5.94
CA ALA A 168 -10.39 -1.77 -5.81
C ALA A 168 -11.36 -2.28 -4.73
N LEU A 169 -11.45 -3.59 -4.54
CA LEU A 169 -12.32 -4.23 -3.54
C LEU A 169 -11.76 -4.19 -2.11
N GLN A 170 -10.44 -4.09 -1.91
CA GLN A 170 -9.77 -4.29 -0.61
C GLN A 170 -10.18 -3.32 0.52
N HIS A 171 -10.83 -2.20 0.20
CA HIS A 171 -11.31 -1.23 1.18
C HIS A 171 -12.84 -1.24 1.35
N GLY A 172 -13.51 -2.21 0.73
CA GLY A 172 -14.96 -2.36 0.84
C GLY A 172 -15.42 -2.99 2.13
N GLY A 173 -16.73 -3.17 2.24
CA GLY A 173 -17.32 -3.92 3.34
C GLY A 173 -17.19 -5.43 3.13
N LYS A 174 -17.84 -6.19 4.01
CA LYS A 174 -17.90 -7.65 3.91
C LYS A 174 -18.34 -8.17 2.52
N PRO A 175 -19.37 -7.62 1.85
CA PRO A 175 -19.79 -8.13 0.54
C PRO A 175 -18.73 -7.97 -0.57
N GLU A 176 -17.97 -6.88 -0.55
CA GLU A 176 -16.89 -6.64 -1.50
C GLU A 176 -15.68 -7.55 -1.22
N LEU A 177 -15.37 -7.78 0.05
CA LEU A 177 -14.27 -8.66 0.46
C LEU A 177 -14.60 -10.14 0.21
N ASP A 178 -15.84 -10.56 0.45
CA ASP A 178 -16.32 -11.92 0.11
C ASP A 178 -16.24 -12.16 -1.41
N LEU A 179 -16.58 -11.15 -2.22
CA LEU A 179 -16.36 -11.20 -3.67
C LEU A 179 -14.86 -11.29 -4.02
N GLY A 180 -14.01 -10.51 -3.33
CA GLY A 180 -12.55 -10.60 -3.52
C GLY A 180 -12.03 -12.01 -3.25
N LEU A 181 -12.50 -12.66 -2.18
CA LEU A 181 -12.15 -14.04 -1.85
C LEU A 181 -12.67 -15.04 -2.91
N SER A 182 -13.88 -14.84 -3.45
CA SER A 182 -14.38 -15.71 -4.51
C SER A 182 -13.58 -15.57 -5.81
N ILE A 183 -13.13 -14.35 -6.15
CA ILE A 183 -12.24 -14.12 -7.30
C ILE A 183 -10.91 -14.86 -7.11
N ILE A 184 -10.35 -14.82 -5.90
CA ILE A 184 -9.10 -15.52 -5.56
C ILE A 184 -9.27 -17.03 -5.71
N ASP A 185 -10.35 -17.61 -5.19
CA ASP A 185 -10.64 -19.05 -5.34
C ASP A 185 -10.82 -19.43 -6.82
N GLU A 186 -11.70 -18.73 -7.54
CA GLU A 186 -12.09 -19.07 -8.92
C GLU A 186 -10.95 -18.89 -9.93
N TYR A 187 -10.20 -17.79 -9.85
CA TYR A 187 -9.20 -17.44 -10.87
C TYR A 187 -7.77 -17.77 -10.47
N LEU A 188 -7.46 -17.86 -9.18
CA LEU A 188 -6.09 -18.19 -8.71
C LEU A 188 -5.97 -19.62 -8.19
N GLY A 189 -7.08 -20.31 -7.95
CA GLY A 189 -7.08 -21.64 -7.33
C GLY A 189 -6.57 -21.65 -5.89
N LEU A 190 -6.45 -20.47 -5.27
CA LEU A 190 -6.05 -20.33 -3.88
C LEU A 190 -7.29 -20.49 -3.00
N ARG A 191 -7.53 -21.72 -2.58
CA ARG A 191 -8.73 -22.11 -1.84
C ARG A 191 -8.44 -22.34 -0.37
N GLY A 192 -9.40 -22.02 0.50
CA GLY A 192 -9.32 -22.34 1.93
C GLY A 192 -9.32 -23.86 2.18
N PRO A 193 -8.75 -24.34 3.29
CA PRO A 193 -8.57 -25.76 3.56
C PRO A 193 -9.88 -26.56 3.59
N ASP A 194 -10.98 -25.93 4.01
CA ASP A 194 -12.30 -26.58 4.17
C ASP A 194 -13.26 -26.32 3.00
N ALA A 195 -12.84 -25.59 1.97
CA ALA A 195 -13.74 -25.21 0.89
C ALA A 195 -13.96 -26.37 -0.10
N PRO A 196 -15.21 -26.57 -0.58
CA PRO A 196 -15.55 -27.69 -1.46
C PRO A 196 -14.80 -27.62 -2.79
N ALA A 197 -14.70 -28.76 -3.49
CA ALA A 197 -14.14 -28.81 -4.84
C ALA A 197 -14.85 -27.80 -5.78
N PRO A 198 -14.15 -27.22 -6.77
CA PRO A 198 -14.74 -26.20 -7.61
C PRO A 198 -15.82 -26.85 -8.47
N SER A 199 -16.98 -26.20 -8.60
CA SER A 199 -18.02 -26.66 -9.52
C SER A 199 -17.61 -26.53 -10.99
N LYS A 200 -16.72 -25.59 -11.31
CA LYS A 200 -16.19 -25.35 -12.66
C LYS A 200 -14.67 -25.45 -12.68
N LEU A 201 -14.15 -26.24 -13.62
CA LEU A 201 -12.72 -26.43 -13.81
C LEU A 201 -12.15 -25.28 -14.66
N THR A 202 -12.09 -24.08 -14.09
CA THR A 202 -11.36 -22.97 -14.73
C THR A 202 -9.88 -23.21 -14.56
N LYS A 203 -9.09 -23.14 -15.65
CA LYS A 203 -7.63 -23.22 -15.55
C LYS A 203 -7.14 -22.03 -14.71
N PRO A 204 -6.52 -22.24 -13.54
CA PRO A 204 -6.04 -21.15 -12.71
C PRO A 204 -5.04 -20.28 -13.45
N LEU A 205 -5.08 -18.98 -13.20
CA LEU A 205 -4.08 -18.04 -13.69
C LEU A 205 -2.73 -18.36 -13.07
N GLU A 206 -1.67 -18.16 -13.85
CA GLU A 206 -0.31 -18.26 -13.32
C GLU A 206 -0.10 -17.18 -12.25
N LEU A 207 0.18 -17.62 -11.02
CA LEU A 207 0.46 -16.72 -9.92
C LEU A 207 1.77 -15.98 -10.18
N ASN A 208 1.73 -14.67 -9.95
CA ASN A 208 2.91 -13.81 -9.92
C ASN A 208 2.93 -13.00 -8.63
N VAL A 209 4.07 -12.34 -8.35
CA VAL A 209 4.29 -11.56 -7.11
C VAL A 209 3.17 -10.54 -6.85
N ARG A 210 2.64 -9.88 -7.89
CA ARG A 210 1.61 -8.85 -7.75
C ARG A 210 0.24 -9.44 -7.46
N LEU A 211 -0.11 -10.56 -8.10
CA LEU A 211 -1.35 -11.30 -7.83
C LEU A 211 -1.35 -11.84 -6.41
N LEU A 212 -0.27 -12.52 -6.00
CA LEU A 212 -0.14 -13.05 -4.64
C LEU A 212 -0.26 -11.94 -3.61
N GLY A 213 0.49 -10.84 -3.76
CA GLY A 213 0.41 -9.71 -2.81
C GLY A 213 -1.00 -9.12 -2.71
N SER A 214 -1.73 -9.02 -3.82
CA SER A 214 -3.11 -8.50 -3.81
C SER A 214 -4.09 -9.49 -3.17
N ALA A 215 -3.91 -10.79 -3.40
CA ALA A 215 -4.72 -11.83 -2.77
C ALA A 215 -4.53 -11.88 -1.25
N LEU A 216 -3.28 -11.82 -0.77
CA LEU A 216 -2.97 -11.79 0.66
C LEU A 216 -3.53 -10.52 1.33
N THR A 217 -3.46 -9.38 0.65
CA THR A 217 -4.04 -8.12 1.16
C THR A 217 -5.55 -8.23 1.36
N ILE A 218 -6.26 -8.88 0.43
CA ILE A 218 -7.70 -9.16 0.57
C ILE A 218 -7.99 -10.08 1.76
N CYS A 219 -7.18 -11.12 1.98
CA CYS A 219 -7.33 -12.01 3.14
C CYS A 219 -7.22 -11.23 4.46
N ASN A 220 -6.22 -10.35 4.58
CA ASN A 220 -6.06 -9.50 5.76
C ASN A 220 -7.21 -8.49 5.92
N ALA A 221 -7.63 -7.85 4.83
CA ALA A 221 -8.76 -6.92 4.85
C ALA A 221 -10.07 -7.61 5.27
N ALA A 222 -10.27 -8.86 4.83
CA ALA A 222 -11.39 -9.71 5.21
C ALA A 222 -11.32 -10.23 6.65
N LYS A 223 -10.26 -9.87 7.41
CA LYS A 223 -9.97 -10.41 8.75
C LYS A 223 -9.92 -11.94 8.75
N ARG A 224 -9.34 -12.51 7.69
CA ARG A 224 -9.06 -13.95 7.53
C ARG A 224 -7.57 -14.23 7.40
N PRO A 225 -6.76 -13.87 8.41
CA PRO A 225 -5.31 -14.08 8.39
C PRO A 225 -4.91 -15.55 8.25
N GLU A 226 -5.77 -16.49 8.66
CA GLU A 226 -5.59 -17.93 8.48
C GLU A 226 -5.52 -18.36 7.00
N LEU A 227 -6.24 -17.68 6.11
CA LEU A 227 -6.17 -17.95 4.68
C LEU A 227 -4.84 -17.45 4.09
N ALA A 228 -4.40 -16.26 4.50
CA ALA A 228 -3.11 -15.71 4.06
C ALA A 228 -1.96 -16.65 4.45
N ARG A 229 -1.99 -17.17 5.68
CA ARG A 229 -1.08 -18.22 6.15
C ARG A 229 -1.18 -19.47 5.29
N HIS A 230 -2.38 -20.04 5.12
CA HIS A 230 -2.58 -21.27 4.37
C HIS A 230 -2.00 -21.18 2.95
N PHE A 231 -2.25 -20.07 2.25
CA PHE A 231 -1.72 -19.86 0.90
C PHE A 231 -0.18 -19.81 0.88
N LEU A 232 0.44 -19.14 1.85
CA LEU A 232 1.89 -19.08 1.93
C LEU A 232 2.51 -20.40 2.39
N ASP A 233 1.88 -21.16 3.27
CA ASP A 233 2.36 -22.49 3.69
C ASP A 233 2.41 -23.44 2.47
N ILE A 234 1.40 -23.42 1.60
CA ILE A 234 1.41 -24.17 0.33
C ILE A 234 2.57 -23.71 -0.56
N LEU A 235 2.68 -22.40 -0.79
CA LEU A 235 3.67 -21.85 -1.73
C LEU A 235 5.12 -21.97 -1.23
N THR A 236 5.33 -22.00 0.09
CA THR A 236 6.66 -22.13 0.70
C THR A 236 7.11 -23.57 0.86
N THR A 237 6.21 -24.55 0.62
CA THR A 237 6.53 -25.98 0.68
C THR A 237 7.72 -26.30 -0.25
N PRO A 238 8.75 -27.03 0.24
CA PRO A 238 9.89 -27.39 -0.58
C PRO A 238 9.49 -28.10 -1.87
N GLY A 239 10.02 -27.64 -3.02
CA GLY A 239 9.72 -28.19 -4.34
C GLY A 239 8.46 -27.64 -5.01
N HIS A 240 7.70 -26.73 -4.37
CA HIS A 240 6.56 -26.09 -5.02
C HIS A 240 7.03 -25.30 -6.27
N PRO A 241 6.39 -25.47 -7.44
CA PRO A 241 6.87 -24.88 -8.70
C PRO A 241 6.86 -23.35 -8.69
N GLN A 242 5.95 -22.76 -7.92
CA GLN A 242 5.81 -21.30 -7.78
C GLN A 242 6.48 -20.75 -6.52
N ARG A 243 7.34 -21.50 -5.83
CA ARG A 243 8.00 -21.04 -4.58
C ARG A 243 8.73 -19.70 -4.76
N SER A 244 9.29 -19.45 -5.94
CA SER A 244 10.03 -18.22 -6.28
C SER A 244 9.19 -16.94 -6.32
N ILE A 245 7.85 -17.03 -6.34
CA ILE A 245 6.99 -15.84 -6.32
C ILE A 245 6.86 -15.24 -4.91
N VAL A 246 7.23 -16.01 -3.88
CA VAL A 246 7.20 -15.55 -2.49
C VAL A 246 8.33 -14.54 -2.30
N SER A 247 7.95 -13.31 -2.00
CA SER A 247 8.87 -12.17 -1.83
C SER A 247 8.78 -11.62 -0.42
N THR A 248 9.75 -10.79 -0.01
CA THR A 248 9.69 -10.02 1.25
C THR A 248 8.36 -9.29 1.43
N GLY A 249 7.78 -8.75 0.35
CA GLY A 249 6.47 -8.08 0.39
C GLY A 249 5.32 -9.01 0.80
N ALA A 250 5.29 -10.24 0.28
CA ALA A 250 4.28 -11.24 0.66
C ALA A 250 4.44 -11.67 2.13
N MET A 251 5.69 -11.85 2.57
CA MET A 251 5.99 -12.19 3.97
C MET A 251 5.61 -11.07 4.94
N ASN A 252 5.76 -9.80 4.55
CA ASN A 252 5.29 -8.68 5.37
C ASN A 252 3.79 -8.71 5.60
N ILE A 253 3.00 -9.06 4.57
CA ILE A 253 1.55 -9.20 4.69
C ILE A 253 1.20 -10.35 5.65
N LEU A 254 1.98 -11.44 5.64
CA LEU A 254 1.83 -12.53 6.62
C LEU A 254 2.17 -12.08 8.05
N ILE A 255 3.23 -11.30 8.24
CA ILE A 255 3.56 -10.74 9.56
C ILE A 255 2.44 -9.83 10.05
N GLU A 256 1.85 -9.00 9.17
CA GLU A 256 0.67 -8.19 9.51
C GLU A 256 -0.55 -9.06 9.88
N ALA A 257 -0.73 -10.18 9.19
CA ALA A 257 -1.78 -11.15 9.48
C ALA A 257 -1.61 -11.71 10.91
N TYR A 258 -0.41 -12.18 11.26
CA TYR A 258 -0.12 -12.65 12.62
C TYR A 258 -0.20 -11.54 13.67
N ALA A 259 0.20 -10.31 13.32
CA ALA A 259 0.07 -9.16 14.19
C ALA A 259 -1.40 -8.89 14.55
N SER A 260 -2.31 -9.02 13.58
CA SER A 260 -3.75 -8.85 13.82
C SER A 260 -4.34 -9.94 14.72
N LEU A 261 -3.71 -11.12 14.78
CA LEU A 261 -4.06 -12.21 15.68
C LEU A 261 -3.37 -12.10 17.05
N GLY A 262 -2.41 -11.19 17.22
CA GLY A 262 -1.57 -11.12 18.42
C GLY A 262 -0.60 -12.29 18.57
N ASP A 263 -0.33 -13.06 17.50
CA ASP A 263 0.56 -14.23 17.56
C ASP A 263 2.02 -13.84 17.30
N THR A 264 2.65 -13.30 18.33
CA THR A 264 4.05 -12.87 18.34
C THR A 264 5.02 -14.02 18.12
N SER A 265 4.64 -15.24 18.49
CA SER A 265 5.45 -16.44 18.29
C SER A 265 5.62 -16.75 16.80
N GLN A 266 4.53 -16.65 16.02
CA GLN A 266 4.55 -16.87 14.58
C GLN A 266 5.27 -15.75 13.84
N ILE A 267 5.19 -14.51 14.33
CA ILE A 267 5.98 -13.39 13.80
C ILE A 267 7.48 -13.68 13.89
N ILE A 268 7.97 -14.13 15.05
CA ILE A 268 9.39 -14.50 15.23
C ILE A 268 9.76 -15.65 14.31
N GLN A 269 8.94 -16.71 14.26
CA GLN A 269 9.19 -17.86 13.40
C GLN A 269 9.26 -17.46 11.92
N THR A 270 8.39 -16.54 11.50
CA THR A 270 8.38 -15.99 10.13
C THR A 270 9.67 -15.23 9.82
N ILE A 271 10.11 -14.35 10.72
CA ILE A 271 11.37 -13.62 10.58
C ILE A 271 12.57 -14.59 10.56
N ASP A 272 12.60 -15.58 11.45
CA ASP A 272 13.68 -16.58 11.49
C ASP A 272 13.69 -17.45 10.22
N TRP A 273 12.52 -17.76 9.65
CA TRP A 273 12.42 -18.42 8.35
C TRP A 273 12.95 -17.53 7.22
N MET A 274 12.53 -16.27 7.17
CA MET A 274 13.01 -15.29 6.18
C MET A 274 14.53 -15.11 6.20
N ILE A 275 15.13 -15.03 7.39
CA ILE A 275 16.59 -14.95 7.56
C ILE A 275 17.28 -16.21 7.03
N ARG A 276 16.76 -17.40 7.36
CA ARG A 276 17.33 -18.68 6.93
C ARG A 276 17.24 -18.85 5.42
N GLU A 277 16.06 -18.66 4.84
CA GLU A 277 15.83 -18.84 3.39
C GLU A 277 16.57 -17.79 2.56
N GLY A 278 16.56 -16.52 2.99
CA GLY A 278 17.26 -15.45 2.29
C GLY A 278 18.78 -15.55 2.37
N ALA A 279 19.33 -16.36 3.28
CA ALA A 279 20.77 -16.62 3.38
C ALA A 279 21.25 -17.79 2.50
N LEU A 280 20.33 -18.60 1.96
CA LEU A 280 20.70 -19.74 1.12
C LEU A 280 21.21 -19.25 -0.26
N PRO A 281 22.30 -19.81 -0.81
CA PRO A 281 22.71 -19.55 -2.18
C PRO A 281 21.62 -19.99 -3.17
N GLY A 282 21.11 -19.05 -3.97
CA GLY A 282 19.95 -19.32 -4.85
C GLY A 282 18.62 -19.49 -4.10
N GLY A 283 18.57 -19.08 -2.82
CA GLY A 283 17.36 -19.01 -2.02
C GLY A 283 16.37 -17.96 -2.51
N LEU A 284 15.26 -17.84 -1.79
CA LEU A 284 14.20 -16.88 -2.10
C LEU A 284 14.63 -15.44 -1.76
N ASP A 285 14.12 -14.47 -2.52
CA ASP A 285 14.28 -13.04 -2.22
C ASP A 285 13.32 -12.59 -1.10
N VAL A 286 13.56 -13.15 0.09
CA VAL A 286 12.72 -12.98 1.30
C VAL A 286 13.50 -12.43 2.48
N ILE A 287 14.66 -11.80 2.26
CA ILE A 287 15.45 -11.21 3.35
C ILE A 287 14.61 -10.14 4.06
N PRO A 288 14.49 -10.15 5.41
CA PRO A 288 13.74 -9.14 6.14
C PRO A 288 14.26 -7.73 5.89
N GLY A 289 13.39 -6.87 5.37
CA GLY A 289 13.67 -5.45 5.17
C GLY A 289 13.30 -4.60 6.40
N SER A 290 13.51 -3.29 6.32
CA SER A 290 13.14 -2.37 7.42
C SER A 290 11.64 -2.46 7.77
N SER A 291 10.79 -2.59 6.74
CA SER A 291 9.35 -2.78 6.92
C SER A 291 9.02 -4.08 7.66
N SER A 292 9.67 -5.19 7.34
CA SER A 292 9.48 -6.48 8.03
C SER A 292 9.73 -6.35 9.53
N TRP A 293 10.87 -5.76 9.90
CA TRP A 293 11.25 -5.53 11.29
C TRP A 293 10.32 -4.56 12.01
N CYS A 294 9.95 -3.47 11.35
CA CYS A 294 9.08 -2.45 11.91
C CYS A 294 7.67 -3.00 12.22
N ILE A 295 7.08 -3.77 11.29
CA ILE A 295 5.79 -4.43 11.49
C ILE A 295 5.90 -5.43 12.65
N ALA A 296 6.92 -6.28 12.66
CA ALA A 296 7.13 -7.30 13.68
C ALA A 296 7.28 -6.69 15.10
N LEU A 297 8.12 -5.67 15.24
CA LEU A 297 8.35 -5.00 16.52
C LEU A 297 7.12 -4.24 17.02
N ARG A 298 6.38 -3.57 16.12
CA ARG A 298 5.10 -2.94 16.46
C ARG A 298 4.09 -3.96 16.96
N ALA A 299 3.98 -5.10 16.29
CA ALA A 299 3.04 -6.14 16.67
C ALA A 299 3.34 -6.67 18.07
N CYS A 300 4.61 -6.97 18.38
CA CYS A 300 5.02 -7.38 19.72
C CYS A 300 4.76 -6.30 20.77
N LEU A 301 4.98 -5.02 20.44
CA LEU A 301 4.68 -3.90 21.33
C LEU A 301 3.17 -3.77 21.60
N ALA A 302 2.35 -3.86 20.56
CA ALA A 302 0.89 -3.80 20.68
C ALA A 302 0.35 -4.97 21.53
N ALA A 303 0.94 -6.15 21.39
CA ALA A 303 0.63 -7.32 22.22
C ALA A 303 1.26 -7.29 23.62
N GLN A 304 2.12 -6.30 23.93
CA GLN A 304 2.92 -6.21 25.16
C GLN A 304 3.79 -7.46 25.40
N ASP A 305 4.22 -8.14 24.33
CA ASP A 305 5.12 -9.29 24.41
C ASP A 305 6.58 -8.84 24.33
N TRP A 306 7.13 -8.66 25.51
CA TRP A 306 8.46 -8.13 25.72
C TRP A 306 9.56 -9.13 25.44
N ASP A 307 9.31 -10.42 25.69
CA ASP A 307 10.27 -11.49 25.41
C ASP A 307 10.41 -11.70 23.90
N ALA A 308 9.29 -11.65 23.17
CA ALA A 308 9.29 -11.64 21.72
C ALA A 308 10.06 -10.44 21.16
N THR A 309 9.79 -9.24 21.68
CA THR A 309 10.47 -8.02 21.25
C THR A 309 11.98 -8.09 21.48
N LYS A 310 12.41 -8.55 22.66
CA LYS A 310 13.82 -8.74 22.98
C LYS A 310 14.50 -9.73 22.02
N THR A 311 13.79 -10.80 21.67
CA THR A 311 14.25 -11.80 20.70
C THR A 311 14.43 -11.18 19.31
N LEU A 312 13.42 -10.49 18.79
CA LEU A 312 13.49 -9.79 17.50
C LEU A 312 14.62 -8.75 17.46
N THR A 313 14.80 -8.00 18.55
CA THR A 313 15.87 -6.99 18.65
C THR A 313 17.26 -7.63 18.57
N LYS A 314 17.47 -8.76 19.26
CA LYS A 314 18.72 -9.53 19.16
C LYS A 314 18.94 -10.07 17.74
N ARG A 315 17.88 -10.58 17.09
CA ARG A 315 17.94 -11.05 15.69
C ARG A 315 18.34 -9.92 14.76
N LEU A 316 17.66 -8.78 14.83
CA LEU A 316 17.96 -7.58 14.05
C LEU A 316 19.43 -7.19 14.19
N ALA A 317 19.94 -7.12 15.43
CA ALA A 317 21.34 -6.79 15.71
C ALA A 317 22.34 -7.82 15.15
N SER A 318 21.96 -9.10 15.08
CA SER A 318 22.81 -10.18 14.55
C SER A 318 22.86 -10.24 13.02
N THR A 319 21.86 -9.71 12.32
CA THR A 319 21.83 -9.68 10.85
C THR A 319 22.89 -8.71 10.32
N THR A 320 24.03 -9.25 9.90
CA THR A 320 25.25 -8.52 9.48
C THR A 320 25.05 -7.57 8.29
N ASN A 321 24.06 -7.84 7.44
CA ASN A 321 23.69 -6.98 6.30
C ASN A 321 22.69 -5.86 6.66
N SER A 322 22.18 -5.79 7.90
CA SER A 322 21.24 -4.75 8.36
C SER A 322 21.87 -3.35 8.45
N LYS A 323 23.20 -3.27 8.43
CA LYS A 323 24.00 -2.03 8.59
C LYS A 323 23.69 -0.95 7.56
N ARG A 324 22.98 -1.26 6.46
CA ARG A 324 22.63 -0.30 5.41
C ARG A 324 21.14 0.08 5.33
N ALA A 325 20.26 -0.44 6.21
CA ALA A 325 18.82 -0.25 5.99
C ALA A 325 17.92 -0.22 7.24
N ILE A 326 18.42 0.04 8.44
CA ILE A 326 17.52 0.28 9.59
C ILE A 326 17.05 1.74 9.54
N ASP A 327 15.74 1.95 9.36
CA ASP A 327 15.14 3.29 9.39
C ASP A 327 15.01 3.84 10.82
N ALA A 328 14.89 5.17 10.92
CA ALA A 328 14.79 5.88 12.20
C ALA A 328 13.66 5.35 13.09
N GLU A 329 12.58 4.94 12.45
CA GLU A 329 11.41 4.39 13.10
C GLU A 329 11.68 3.04 13.77
N THR A 330 12.34 2.11 13.08
CA THR A 330 12.72 0.82 13.69
C THR A 330 13.61 1.03 14.91
N ILE A 331 14.59 1.95 14.83
CA ILE A 331 15.46 2.29 15.96
C ILE A 331 14.66 2.91 17.11
N TYR A 332 13.79 3.86 16.79
CA TYR A 332 12.92 4.51 17.75
C TYR A 332 12.07 3.48 18.50
N LEU A 333 11.46 2.54 17.78
CA LEU A 333 10.66 1.47 18.39
C LEU A 333 11.52 0.59 19.31
N VAL A 334 12.69 0.14 18.86
CA VAL A 334 13.61 -0.65 19.71
C VAL A 334 13.97 0.11 21.00
N LEU A 335 14.32 1.38 20.89
CA LEU A 335 14.71 2.20 22.04
C LEU A 335 13.53 2.47 22.97
N LYS A 336 12.36 2.83 22.40
CA LYS A 336 11.12 3.07 23.15
C LYS A 336 10.72 1.84 23.93
N ILE A 337 10.75 0.67 23.28
CA ILE A 337 10.43 -0.60 23.94
C ILE A 337 11.41 -0.85 25.08
N THR A 338 12.71 -0.73 24.82
CA THR A 338 13.73 -0.92 25.86
C THR A 338 13.50 0.02 27.06
N TYR A 339 13.11 1.26 26.81
CA TYR A 339 12.83 2.27 27.84
C TYR A 339 11.51 2.06 28.60
N VAL A 340 10.43 1.66 27.92
CA VAL A 340 9.16 1.36 28.59
C VAL A 340 9.28 0.12 29.48
N LEU A 341 10.14 -0.82 29.09
CA LEU A 341 10.30 -2.12 29.73
C LEU A 341 11.03 -2.14 31.07
N LYS A 342 11.05 -1.02 31.82
CA LYS A 342 11.78 -0.81 33.07
C LYS A 342 11.74 -2.06 33.96
N PRO A 343 12.78 -2.94 33.92
CA PRO A 343 12.81 -4.12 34.76
C PRO A 343 12.96 -3.66 36.22
N THR A 344 12.50 -4.49 37.15
CA THR A 344 12.59 -4.22 38.60
C THR A 344 14.02 -4.00 39.08
N ASN A 345 15.02 -4.55 38.37
CA ASN A 345 16.43 -4.32 38.65
C ASN A 345 16.97 -3.14 37.84
N GLU A 346 17.23 -2.02 38.51
CA GLU A 346 17.72 -0.78 37.91
C GLU A 346 19.07 -0.94 37.18
N ARG A 347 20.00 -1.75 37.70
CA ARG A 347 21.28 -2.00 37.03
C ARG A 347 21.12 -2.81 35.75
N LEU A 348 20.21 -3.78 35.76
CA LEU A 348 19.87 -4.55 34.56
C LEU A 348 19.19 -3.65 33.52
N TYR A 349 18.35 -2.72 33.98
CA TYR A 349 17.69 -1.74 33.13
C TYR A 349 18.71 -0.85 32.41
N GLU A 350 19.61 -0.23 33.18
CA GLU A 350 20.66 0.63 32.65
C GLU A 350 21.55 -0.12 31.64
N ARG A 351 21.87 -1.39 31.91
CA ARG A 351 22.62 -2.23 30.97
C ARG A 351 21.87 -2.48 29.66
N HIS A 352 20.56 -2.74 29.70
CA HIS A 352 19.76 -2.90 28.49
C HIS A 352 19.64 -1.59 27.70
N LEU A 353 19.40 -0.46 28.39
CA LEU A 353 19.37 0.86 27.77
C LEU A 353 20.70 1.19 27.09
N ARG A 354 21.83 0.88 27.73
CA ARG A 354 23.15 1.05 27.14
C ARG A 354 23.29 0.28 25.83
N GLN A 355 22.91 -1.00 25.81
CA GLN A 355 22.98 -1.83 24.60
C GLN A 355 22.09 -1.28 23.47
N ALA A 356 20.89 -0.79 23.81
CA ALA A 356 20.00 -0.16 22.84
C ALA A 356 20.59 1.16 22.31
N LEU A 357 21.15 2.01 23.17
CA LEU A 357 21.79 3.26 22.79
C LEU A 357 23.06 3.04 21.96
N ASP A 358 23.84 2.00 22.22
CA ASP A 358 24.99 1.63 21.38
C ASP A 358 24.53 1.25 19.95
N ALA A 359 23.42 0.52 19.83
CA ALA A 359 22.81 0.21 18.54
C ALA A 359 22.28 1.47 17.83
N VAL A 360 21.61 2.37 18.57
CA VAL A 360 21.16 3.68 18.05
C VAL A 360 22.36 4.47 17.53
N TYR A 361 23.44 4.57 18.31
CA TYR A 361 24.66 5.28 17.93
C TYR A 361 25.26 4.71 16.65
N TYR A 362 25.36 3.39 16.55
CA TYR A 362 25.88 2.72 15.36
C TYR A 362 25.08 3.08 14.10
N VAL A 363 23.74 3.04 14.19
CA VAL A 363 22.88 3.31 13.03
C VAL A 363 22.86 4.79 12.67
N VAL A 364 22.77 5.69 13.67
CA VAL A 364 22.81 7.15 13.44
C VAL A 364 24.14 7.56 12.78
N ASN A 365 25.24 6.93 13.16
CA ASN A 365 26.55 7.17 12.51
C ASN A 365 26.63 6.69 11.06
N ALA A 366 25.83 5.69 10.69
CA ALA A 366 25.73 5.22 9.31
C ALA A 366 24.81 6.11 8.44
N TRP A 367 24.09 7.06 9.03
CA TRP A 367 23.24 7.96 8.25
C TRP A 367 24.05 9.01 7.48
N PRO A 368 23.60 9.41 6.27
CA PRO A 368 24.29 10.43 5.50
C PRO A 368 24.34 11.76 6.25
N LYS A 369 25.53 12.35 6.37
CA LYS A 369 25.72 13.67 6.99
C LYS A 369 25.00 14.80 6.22
N GLU A 370 24.88 14.67 4.90
CA GLU A 370 24.19 15.62 4.01
C GLU A 370 22.71 15.26 3.80
N SER A 371 22.10 14.65 4.81
CA SER A 371 20.71 14.20 4.85
C SER A 371 19.75 15.26 4.28
N ASN A 372 19.92 16.53 4.62
CA ASN A 372 19.02 17.62 4.24
C ASN A 372 18.93 17.89 2.72
N ALA A 373 20.05 17.81 1.99
CA ALA A 373 20.08 18.08 0.55
C ALA A 373 19.44 16.93 -0.26
N ILE A 374 19.79 15.69 0.10
CA ILE A 374 19.18 14.49 -0.50
C ILE A 374 17.69 14.45 -0.16
N GLN A 375 17.29 14.88 1.04
CA GLN A 375 15.89 14.89 1.48
C GLN A 375 14.98 15.84 0.69
N GLN A 376 15.46 16.99 0.25
CA GLN A 376 14.64 17.90 -0.58
C GLN A 376 14.29 17.29 -1.94
N ALA A 377 15.17 16.47 -2.50
CA ALA A 377 14.87 15.73 -3.73
C ALA A 377 13.91 14.55 -3.45
N TYR A 378 14.11 13.84 -2.34
CA TYR A 378 13.27 12.71 -1.95
C TYR A 378 11.86 13.10 -1.49
N SER A 379 11.67 14.28 -0.87
CA SER A 379 10.36 14.76 -0.41
C SER A 379 9.42 15.03 -1.58
N LYS A 380 9.95 15.44 -2.74
CA LYS A 380 9.18 15.58 -3.98
C LYS A 380 8.65 14.24 -4.51
N LEU A 381 9.40 13.16 -4.32
CA LEU A 381 9.07 11.83 -4.85
C LEU A 381 8.10 11.06 -3.94
N ASN A 382 8.31 11.11 -2.62
CA ASN A 382 7.54 10.36 -1.62
C ASN A 382 7.37 11.18 -0.32
N PRO A 383 6.51 12.21 -0.31
CA PRO A 383 6.38 13.14 0.82
C PRO A 383 6.06 12.41 2.13
N GLY A 384 5.08 11.49 2.14
CA GLY A 384 4.68 10.77 3.36
C GLY A 384 5.79 9.93 4.00
N ARG A 385 6.67 9.30 3.21
CA ARG A 385 7.80 8.52 3.75
C ARG A 385 8.85 9.43 4.40
N VAL A 386 9.06 10.60 3.82
CA VAL A 386 10.02 11.60 4.33
C VAL A 386 9.47 12.26 5.59
N GLU A 387 8.20 12.68 5.58
CA GLU A 387 7.48 13.17 6.76
C GLU A 387 7.59 12.22 7.94
N ARG A 388 7.23 10.95 7.71
CA ARG A 388 7.31 9.89 8.73
C ARG A 388 8.72 9.74 9.27
N ARG A 389 9.73 9.71 8.39
CA ARG A 389 11.13 9.63 8.80
C ARG A 389 11.51 10.79 9.72
N PHE A 390 11.12 12.02 9.39
CA PHE A 390 11.43 13.19 10.21
C PHE A 390 10.78 13.13 11.59
N VAL A 391 9.51 12.74 11.64
CA VAL A 391 8.79 12.58 12.91
C VAL A 391 9.53 11.61 13.82
N PHE A 392 9.92 10.43 13.31
CA PHE A 392 10.65 9.45 14.10
C PHE A 392 12.09 9.85 14.41
N GLN A 393 12.76 10.62 13.55
CA GLN A 393 14.10 11.17 13.85
C GLN A 393 14.04 12.15 15.01
N ASN A 394 13.09 13.08 15.01
CA ASN A 394 12.88 14.03 16.11
C ASN A 394 12.50 13.29 17.39
N ALA A 395 11.53 12.38 17.32
CA ALA A 395 11.09 11.60 18.47
C ALA A 395 12.21 10.71 19.05
N LEU A 396 13.09 10.17 18.20
CA LEU A 396 14.29 9.45 18.63
C LEU A 396 15.26 10.38 19.38
N GLY A 397 15.49 11.60 18.89
CA GLY A 397 16.27 12.62 19.59
C GLY A 397 15.70 12.97 20.96
N ASP A 398 14.39 13.20 21.04
CA ASP A 398 13.70 13.49 22.30
C ASP A 398 13.80 12.32 23.29
N LEU A 399 13.59 11.09 22.81
CA LEU A 399 13.67 9.89 23.63
C LEU A 399 15.10 9.64 24.16
N VAL A 400 16.12 9.76 23.32
CA VAL A 400 17.53 9.63 23.74
C VAL A 400 17.86 10.68 24.79
N LYS A 401 17.47 11.95 24.57
CA LYS A 401 17.69 13.03 25.54
C LYS A 401 16.99 12.74 26.88
N LYS A 402 15.75 12.25 26.84
CA LYS A 402 15.00 11.85 28.04
C LYS A 402 15.73 10.75 28.81
N ILE A 403 16.17 9.69 28.11
CA ILE A 403 16.93 8.57 28.72
C ILE A 403 18.21 9.08 29.37
N LEU A 404 19.00 9.88 28.67
CA LEU A 404 20.26 10.41 29.20
C LEU A 404 20.05 11.35 30.38
N ASN A 405 18.90 12.03 30.48
CA ASN A 405 18.58 12.87 31.63
C ASN A 405 18.14 12.07 32.86
N GLU A 406 17.52 10.90 32.67
CA GLU A 406 17.09 10.03 33.77
C GLU A 406 18.26 9.17 34.31
N PHE A 407 19.26 8.86 33.47
CA PHE A 407 20.36 7.96 33.82
C PHE A 407 21.73 8.64 33.67
N ASP A 408 22.21 9.30 34.74
CA ASP A 408 23.51 9.99 34.74
C ASP A 408 24.70 9.06 34.42
N GLY A 409 24.61 7.78 34.81
CA GLY A 409 25.61 6.76 34.46
C GLY A 409 25.82 6.62 32.96
N LEU A 410 24.76 6.77 32.16
CA LEU A 410 24.83 6.68 30.70
C LEU A 410 25.49 7.91 30.07
N ARG A 411 25.33 9.11 30.65
CA ARG A 411 25.98 10.34 30.14
C ARG A 411 27.50 10.27 30.18
N SER A 412 28.06 9.51 31.12
CA SER A 412 29.51 9.35 31.27
C SER A 412 30.14 8.49 30.17
N ILE A 413 29.33 7.79 29.36
CA ILE A 413 29.83 6.90 28.30
C ILE A 413 30.31 7.74 27.10
N PRO A 414 31.58 7.61 26.69
CA PRO A 414 32.12 8.29 25.51
C PRO A 414 31.30 7.95 24.26
N GLY A 415 30.82 8.98 23.56
CA GLY A 415 30.01 8.84 22.34
C GLY A 415 28.53 9.18 22.51
N PHE A 416 27.94 9.10 23.71
CA PHE A 416 26.51 9.45 23.89
C PHE A 416 26.25 10.97 23.89
N ASN A 417 27.24 11.78 24.28
CA ASN A 417 27.19 13.22 24.05
C ASN A 417 27.27 13.56 22.55
N ASP A 418 28.08 12.82 21.78
CA ASP A 418 28.13 12.95 20.31
C ASP A 418 26.81 12.47 19.68
N LEU A 419 26.18 11.42 20.23
CA LEU A 419 24.87 10.94 19.77
C LEU A 419 23.79 12.02 19.92
N THR A 420 23.72 12.66 21.08
CA THR A 420 22.75 13.74 21.33
C THR A 420 22.99 14.90 20.37
N TYR A 421 24.24 15.32 20.23
CA TYR A 421 24.63 16.37 19.28
C TYR A 421 24.24 16.02 17.84
N ARG A 422 24.49 14.79 17.38
CA ARG A 422 24.12 14.34 16.03
C ARG A 422 22.61 14.27 15.82
N LEU A 423 21.86 13.77 16.80
CA LEU A 423 20.40 13.75 16.71
C LEU A 423 19.83 15.16 16.68
N ASP A 424 20.42 16.10 17.42
CA ASP A 424 20.05 17.52 17.36
C ASP A 424 20.40 18.16 16.00
N GLN A 425 21.52 17.80 15.38
CA GLN A 425 21.85 18.22 14.00
C GLN A 425 20.87 17.67 12.96
N LEU A 426 20.24 16.53 13.24
CA LEU A 426 19.26 15.89 12.37
C LEU A 426 17.83 16.37 12.65
N ARG A 427 17.60 17.18 13.70
CA ARG A 427 16.27 17.72 13.99
C ARG A 427 15.82 18.62 12.85
N THR A 428 14.59 18.41 12.43
CA THR A 428 13.92 19.24 11.42
C THR A 428 12.68 19.87 12.05
N SER A 429 12.35 21.09 11.63
CA SER A 429 11.07 21.69 12.01
C SER A 429 9.95 20.91 11.31
N ILE A 430 9.04 20.32 12.09
CA ILE A 430 7.90 19.55 11.57
C ILE A 430 6.64 20.37 11.83
N PRO A 431 5.83 20.67 10.80
CA PRO A 431 4.52 21.30 10.97
C PRO A 431 3.63 20.52 11.95
N ASP A 432 2.88 21.22 12.80
CA ASP A 432 2.03 20.63 13.84
C ASP A 432 1.00 19.63 13.28
N GLU A 433 0.46 19.90 12.10
CA GLU A 433 -0.47 19.00 11.41
C GLU A 433 0.15 17.62 11.10
N ILE A 434 1.42 17.62 10.70
CA ILE A 434 2.15 16.38 10.39
C ILE A 434 2.47 15.67 11.70
N ALA A 435 2.94 16.38 12.73
CA ALA A 435 3.19 15.79 14.04
C ALA A 435 1.92 15.16 14.64
N ALA A 436 0.77 15.84 14.53
CA ALA A 436 -0.52 15.34 15.01
C ALA A 436 -0.93 14.03 14.32
N ARG A 437 -0.67 13.89 13.01
CA ARG A 437 -0.99 12.69 12.22
C ARG A 437 -0.30 11.43 12.73
N TYR A 438 0.92 11.55 13.25
CA TYR A 438 1.74 10.42 13.73
C TYR A 438 1.74 10.27 15.25
N LYS A 439 0.94 11.07 15.98
CA LYS A 439 0.90 11.05 17.45
C LYS A 439 0.49 9.70 18.04
N GLN A 440 -0.28 8.89 17.31
CA GLN A 440 -0.67 7.53 17.73
C GLN A 440 0.46 6.50 17.57
N ASP A 441 1.41 6.76 16.68
CA ASP A 441 2.58 5.90 16.46
C ASP A 441 3.73 6.20 17.46
N LEU A 442 3.81 7.45 17.93
CA LEU A 442 4.76 7.91 18.95
C LEU A 442 4.34 7.54 20.37
#